data_AF-A0AAV0QPF7-F1
#
_entry.id   AF-A0AAV0QPF7-F1
#
_cell.length_a   1.000
_cell.length_b   1.000
_cell.length_c   1.000
_cell.angle_alpha   90.00
_cell.angle_beta   90.00
_cell.angle_gamma   90.00
#
_symmetry.space_group_name_H-M   'P 1'
#
loop_
_entity.id
_entity.type
_entity.pdbx_description
1 polymer ?
#
loop_
_entity_poly.entity_id
_entity_poly.type
_entity_poly.pdbx_seq_one_letter_code
_entity_poly.pdbx_strand_id
1 'polypeptide(L)'
;MNLHHHRQRFPRILFLSITLTTLCSLQFPIPTAAGKDRVPTPPLPVLPLPSFSQLKWQQRELIMFLHFGVNTFTDSEWGTGHESPSIFDPAGLNAAQWVSTAAAAGVSLVILTAKHHDGFCLWPSKYTDHSVASSPWKGGRGDVIRELAGAAEAHGGVDVGLYLSPWDRHDRRYGKNLEYNEYYMAQLQELLTKYGDVREIWFDGAKGSNAPNMSYDFADWFAMVKELQSSINLFSDAGPDVRWVGNEKGFAGTTSWSTINRTALSIGNDSIVDYLNTGDPRGTDWLPAECDVSIRTGWFWHKSQSPKKLSDLLEIYYNSVGRNCLLLLNVPPNTTGLISDSDVRRLRELRTAIDTIFTTNLAAECPAKASSIRGGKGGGFGPENVLDKDHLWTYWAPSDRELGHGHYWIEITCGGPVKFNVVRVQEAIGLGQRIKRHEIYVDGDKIANGTTVGYKRLHRLEKGVVGGRRVRVKVLESRGVPLVSSFGLHYDPYWHSKWQ
;
A
#
# COMPACT_ATOMS: atom_id res chain seq x y z
N MET A 1 58.00 -36.05 -79.08
CA MET A 1 58.37 -37.00 -80.15
C MET A 1 58.26 -38.41 -79.56
N ASN A 2 57.32 -39.22 -80.07
CA ASN A 2 57.28 -40.70 -80.17
C ASN A 2 58.10 -41.56 -79.16
N LEU A 3 57.66 -42.70 -78.62
CA LEU A 3 56.63 -43.69 -78.99
C LEU A 3 56.44 -44.70 -77.82
N HIS A 4 55.40 -45.55 -77.96
CA HIS A 4 55.09 -46.82 -77.26
C HIS A 4 56.31 -47.75 -76.96
N HIS A 5 56.33 -48.78 -76.11
CA HIS A 5 55.33 -49.79 -75.66
C HIS A 5 56.02 -50.69 -74.59
N HIS A 6 55.30 -51.29 -73.62
CA HIS A 6 55.34 -52.76 -73.38
C HIS A 6 54.36 -53.22 -72.28
N ARG A 7 53.71 -54.37 -72.56
CA ARG A 7 52.76 -55.12 -71.73
C ARG A 7 53.44 -55.94 -70.61
N GLN A 8 52.76 -56.16 -69.49
CA GLN A 8 52.97 -57.32 -68.61
C GLN A 8 51.64 -57.92 -68.10
N ARG A 9 51.71 -59.23 -67.78
CA ARG A 9 50.62 -60.22 -67.64
C ARG A 9 49.95 -60.22 -66.25
N PHE A 10 48.67 -60.60 -66.20
CA PHE A 10 47.91 -60.91 -64.98
C PHE A 10 47.82 -62.43 -64.73
N PRO A 11 47.86 -62.91 -63.47
CA PRO A 11 47.32 -64.22 -63.10
C PRO A 11 46.03 -64.11 -62.26
N ARG A 12 45.22 -65.17 -62.36
CA ARG A 12 43.90 -65.38 -61.75
C ARG A 12 43.97 -65.50 -60.22
N ILE A 13 42.99 -64.95 -59.50
CA ILE A 13 42.73 -65.26 -58.08
C ILE A 13 41.33 -65.86 -57.93
N LEU A 14 41.32 -66.89 -57.10
CA LEU A 14 40.30 -67.87 -56.76
C LEU A 14 39.17 -67.25 -55.89
N PHE A 15 37.92 -67.64 -56.15
CA PHE A 15 36.76 -67.34 -55.30
C PHE A 15 36.83 -68.15 -53.99
N LEU A 16 36.68 -67.48 -52.85
CA LEU A 16 36.40 -68.11 -51.56
C LEU A 16 35.18 -67.44 -50.90
N SER A 17 34.17 -68.26 -50.63
CA SER A 17 32.92 -67.92 -49.96
C SER A 17 33.18 -67.48 -48.51
N ILE A 18 32.72 -66.29 -48.13
CA ILE A 18 32.70 -65.83 -46.74
C ILE A 18 31.26 -65.72 -46.28
N THR A 19 30.96 -66.47 -45.22
CA THR A 19 29.70 -66.54 -44.48
C THR A 19 29.34 -65.19 -43.85
N LEU A 20 28.11 -64.74 -44.11
CA LEU A 20 27.49 -63.56 -43.50
C LEU A 20 27.31 -63.80 -41.99
N THR A 21 28.09 -63.11 -41.17
CA THR A 21 27.83 -62.97 -39.73
C THR A 21 27.04 -61.70 -39.50
N THR A 22 25.83 -61.85 -38.96
CA THR A 22 24.90 -60.77 -38.63
C THR A 22 25.52 -59.92 -37.51
N LEU A 23 26.05 -58.74 -37.84
CA LEU A 23 26.39 -57.73 -36.83
C LEU A 23 25.08 -57.22 -36.21
N CYS A 24 24.82 -57.64 -34.98
CA CYS A 24 23.79 -57.05 -34.13
C CYS A 24 24.27 -55.65 -33.72
N SER A 25 23.81 -54.61 -34.42
CA SER A 25 24.03 -53.23 -34.05
C SER A 25 23.24 -52.92 -32.78
N LEU A 26 23.93 -52.97 -31.64
CA LEU A 26 23.47 -52.34 -30.40
C LEU A 26 23.35 -50.83 -30.65
N GLN A 27 22.17 -50.39 -31.09
CA GLN A 27 21.78 -48.99 -31.00
C GLN A 27 21.62 -48.67 -29.52
N PHE A 28 22.66 -48.10 -28.92
CA PHE A 28 22.47 -47.36 -27.68
C PHE A 28 21.47 -46.25 -27.99
N PRO A 29 20.35 -46.12 -27.23
CA PRO A 29 19.50 -44.95 -27.37
C PRO A 29 20.38 -43.75 -27.08
N ILE A 30 20.57 -42.88 -28.08
CA ILE A 30 21.06 -41.53 -27.85
C ILE A 30 20.09 -40.97 -26.81
N PRO A 31 20.53 -40.60 -25.60
CA PRO A 31 19.65 -39.90 -24.69
C PRO A 31 19.22 -38.65 -25.45
N THR A 32 17.95 -38.60 -25.85
CA THR A 32 17.35 -37.33 -26.21
C THR A 32 17.67 -36.44 -25.02
N ALA A 33 18.47 -35.41 -25.24
CA ALA A 33 18.66 -34.38 -24.24
C ALA A 33 17.24 -33.93 -23.92
N ALA A 34 16.71 -34.36 -22.78
CA ALA A 34 15.50 -33.79 -22.21
C ALA A 34 15.81 -32.30 -22.18
N GLY A 35 15.19 -31.55 -23.08
CA GLY A 35 15.43 -30.13 -23.18
C GLY A 35 15.22 -29.60 -21.78
N LYS A 36 16.24 -28.96 -21.18
CA LYS A 36 16.06 -28.29 -19.89
C LYS A 36 14.80 -27.45 -20.04
N ASP A 37 13.73 -27.79 -19.33
CA ASP A 37 12.48 -27.05 -19.37
C ASP A 37 12.83 -25.59 -19.07
N ARG A 38 12.86 -24.76 -20.11
CA ARG A 38 13.19 -23.35 -19.95
C ARG A 38 12.00 -22.74 -19.24
N VAL A 39 12.22 -22.33 -17.99
CA VAL A 39 11.21 -21.56 -17.24
C VAL A 39 10.80 -20.37 -18.11
N PRO A 40 9.50 -20.19 -18.41
CA PRO A 40 9.04 -19.08 -19.23
C PRO A 40 9.42 -17.75 -18.56
N THR A 41 9.74 -16.74 -19.38
CA THR A 41 10.04 -15.41 -18.85
C THR A 41 8.76 -14.75 -18.30
N PRO A 42 8.88 -13.92 -17.24
CA PRO A 42 7.74 -13.19 -16.70
C PRO A 42 7.19 -12.18 -17.71
N PRO A 43 5.90 -11.82 -17.61
CA PRO A 43 5.31 -10.71 -18.37
C PRO A 43 6.09 -9.41 -18.16
N LEU A 44 6.17 -8.58 -19.20
CA LEU A 44 6.74 -7.24 -19.06
C LEU A 44 5.95 -6.41 -18.03
N PRO A 45 6.61 -5.52 -17.27
CA PRO A 45 5.93 -4.57 -16.40
C PRO A 45 5.04 -3.60 -17.20
N VAL A 46 3.97 -3.10 -16.58
CA VAL A 46 3.16 -2.00 -17.11
C VAL A 46 3.48 -0.74 -16.31
N LEU A 47 4.14 0.23 -16.95
CA LEU A 47 4.58 1.45 -16.26
C LEU A 47 3.41 2.39 -15.90
N PRO A 48 3.62 3.29 -14.92
CA PRO A 48 4.75 3.36 -13.98
C PRO A 48 4.71 2.24 -12.91
N LEU A 49 5.82 2.05 -12.19
CA LEU A 49 5.94 1.05 -11.11
C LEU A 49 6.05 1.75 -9.76
N PRO A 50 5.56 1.12 -8.68
CA PRO A 50 5.85 1.58 -7.33
C PRO A 50 7.36 1.49 -7.04
N SER A 51 7.86 2.48 -6.30
CA SER A 51 9.14 2.36 -5.63
C SER A 51 9.09 1.28 -4.55
N PHE A 52 10.26 0.85 -4.06
CA PHE A 52 10.32 -0.08 -2.94
C PHE A 52 9.69 0.46 -1.66
N SER A 53 9.84 1.77 -1.38
CA SER A 53 9.23 2.41 -0.21
C SER A 53 7.70 2.48 -0.33
N GLN A 54 7.17 2.70 -1.53
CA GLN A 54 5.73 2.67 -1.79
C GLN A 54 5.15 1.25 -1.67
N LEU A 55 5.86 0.22 -2.14
CA LEU A 55 5.44 -1.18 -1.93
C LEU A 55 5.35 -1.51 -0.44
N LYS A 56 6.41 -1.21 0.33
CA LYS A 56 6.42 -1.42 1.79
C LYS A 56 5.31 -0.65 2.49
N TRP A 57 5.07 0.58 2.07
CA TRP A 57 3.99 1.41 2.61
C TRP A 57 2.62 0.81 2.34
N GLN A 58 2.33 0.42 1.10
CA GLN A 58 1.04 -0.16 0.74
C GLN A 58 0.77 -1.47 1.50
N GLN A 59 1.83 -2.26 1.79
CA GLN A 59 1.75 -3.49 2.59
C GLN A 59 1.32 -3.28 4.04
N ARG A 60 1.43 -2.06 4.58
CA ARG A 60 0.97 -1.75 5.93
C ARG A 60 -0.55 -1.78 6.03
N GLU A 61 -1.24 -1.41 4.95
CA GLU A 61 -2.69 -1.27 4.80
C GLU A 61 -3.35 -0.25 5.73
N LEU A 62 -3.01 -0.27 7.01
CA LEU A 62 -3.50 0.60 8.06
C LEU A 62 -2.31 1.19 8.81
N ILE A 63 -2.25 2.52 8.88
CA ILE A 63 -1.30 3.28 9.70
C ILE A 63 -2.08 4.24 10.61
N MET A 64 -1.41 4.81 11.62
CA MET A 64 -2.08 5.63 12.63
C MET A 64 -1.54 7.06 12.62
N PHE A 65 -2.43 8.04 12.75
CA PHE A 65 -2.08 9.43 12.94
C PHE A 65 -2.33 9.87 14.38
N LEU A 66 -1.51 10.77 14.89
CA LEU A 66 -1.65 11.37 16.22
C LEU A 66 -1.65 12.89 16.09
N HIS A 67 -2.84 13.49 16.13
CA HIS A 67 -2.96 14.93 16.39
C HIS A 67 -2.86 15.19 17.89
N PHE A 68 -1.78 15.84 18.29
CA PHE A 68 -1.53 16.22 19.67
C PHE A 68 -0.78 17.54 19.73
N GLY A 69 -1.09 18.40 20.69
CA GLY A 69 -0.51 19.75 20.78
C GLY A 69 -1.38 20.70 21.59
N VAL A 70 -1.10 22.00 21.51
CA VAL A 70 -1.84 23.05 22.24
C VAL A 70 -3.35 22.98 21.98
N ASN A 71 -3.76 22.58 20.78
CA ASN A 71 -5.16 22.39 20.39
C ASN A 71 -5.91 21.35 21.23
N THR A 72 -5.19 20.35 21.77
CA THR A 72 -5.74 19.38 22.72
C THR A 72 -6.15 20.05 24.04
N PHE A 73 -5.44 21.10 24.46
CA PHE A 73 -5.68 21.82 25.72
C PHE A 73 -6.64 23.00 25.56
N THR A 74 -6.78 23.53 24.35
CA THR A 74 -7.76 24.58 24.02
C THR A 74 -9.09 24.04 23.50
N ASP A 75 -9.26 22.72 23.43
CA ASP A 75 -10.47 22.06 22.90
C ASP A 75 -10.82 22.58 21.49
N SER A 76 -9.81 22.75 20.63
CA SER A 76 -9.92 23.34 19.30
C SER A 76 -9.37 22.40 18.23
N GLU A 77 -9.92 22.47 17.01
CA GLU A 77 -9.36 21.74 15.86
C GLU A 77 -8.20 22.52 15.23
N TRP A 78 -8.40 23.83 15.04
CA TRP A 78 -7.39 24.74 14.49
C TRP A 78 -7.07 25.85 15.49
N GLY A 79 -5.89 25.76 16.11
CA GLY A 79 -5.37 26.83 16.96
C GLY A 79 -5.07 28.11 16.21
N THR A 80 -5.01 29.20 16.95
CA THR A 80 -4.89 30.58 16.47
C THR A 80 -3.46 31.00 16.12
N GLY A 81 -2.45 30.36 16.72
CA GLY A 81 -1.05 30.77 16.70
C GLY A 81 -0.66 31.68 17.86
N HIS A 82 -1.58 31.97 18.77
CA HIS A 82 -1.37 32.83 19.94
C HIS A 82 -1.56 32.09 21.26
N GLU A 83 -1.74 30.77 21.21
CA GLU A 83 -1.79 29.92 22.39
C GLU A 83 -0.54 30.14 23.25
N SER A 84 -0.72 30.31 24.56
CA SER A 84 0.43 30.39 25.44
C SER A 84 1.09 29.01 25.53
N PRO A 85 2.41 28.86 25.32
CA PRO A 85 3.12 27.60 25.58
C PRO A 85 2.86 27.01 26.98
N SER A 86 2.46 27.86 27.95
CA SER A 86 2.14 27.44 29.31
C SER A 86 0.96 26.49 29.44
N ILE A 87 0.06 26.43 28.45
CA ILE A 87 -1.10 25.51 28.48
C ILE A 87 -0.70 24.08 28.14
N PHE A 88 0.46 23.88 27.51
CA PHE A 88 0.95 22.56 27.15
C PHE A 88 1.65 21.93 28.37
N ASP A 89 0.91 21.11 29.11
CA ASP A 89 1.45 20.38 30.27
C ASP A 89 0.84 18.97 30.44
N PRO A 90 1.10 18.03 29.51
CA PRO A 90 0.61 16.67 29.62
C PRO A 90 1.39 15.89 30.68
N ALA A 91 0.96 16.01 31.94
CA ALA A 91 1.61 15.38 33.09
C ALA A 91 1.74 13.84 32.98
N GLY A 92 0.84 13.19 32.24
CA GLY A 92 0.80 11.73 32.06
C GLY A 92 1.28 11.25 30.68
N LEU A 93 1.93 12.10 29.88
CA LEU A 93 2.37 11.72 28.54
C LEU A 93 3.19 10.43 28.56
N ASN A 94 2.75 9.46 27.76
CA ASN A 94 3.43 8.17 27.63
C ASN A 94 3.38 7.70 26.17
N ALA A 95 4.42 8.04 25.40
CA ALA A 95 4.50 7.63 24.00
C ALA A 95 4.61 6.11 23.81
N ALA A 96 5.11 5.37 24.81
CA ALA A 96 5.11 3.91 24.78
C ALA A 96 3.69 3.32 24.83
N GLN A 97 2.74 4.00 25.48
CA GLN A 97 1.33 3.64 25.41
C GLN A 97 0.75 3.86 24.01
N TRP A 98 1.17 4.93 23.32
CA TRP A 98 0.75 5.18 21.93
C TRP A 98 1.26 4.08 21.00
N VAL A 99 2.56 3.77 21.06
CA VAL A 99 3.20 2.73 20.25
C VAL A 99 2.60 1.35 20.52
N SER A 100 2.43 0.98 21.80
CA SER A 100 1.83 -0.31 22.16
C SER A 100 0.36 -0.42 21.70
N THR A 101 -0.38 0.68 21.75
CA THR A 101 -1.76 0.75 21.25
C THR A 101 -1.80 0.57 19.73
N ALA A 102 -0.89 1.22 19.00
CA ALA A 102 -0.74 1.07 17.56
C ALA A 102 -0.45 -0.39 17.18
N ALA A 103 0.58 -0.98 17.80
CA ALA A 103 0.98 -2.35 17.54
C ALA A 103 -0.16 -3.35 17.82
N ALA A 104 -0.87 -3.17 18.93
CA ALA A 104 -2.04 -3.98 19.28
C ALA A 104 -3.22 -3.83 18.30
N ALA A 105 -3.28 -2.71 17.55
CA ALA A 105 -4.23 -2.49 16.47
C ALA A 105 -3.75 -3.05 15.11
N GLY A 106 -2.56 -3.65 15.06
CA GLY A 106 -1.92 -4.13 13.83
C GLY A 106 -1.28 -3.02 12.99
N VAL A 107 -1.09 -1.83 13.56
CA VAL A 107 -0.42 -0.70 12.92
C VAL A 107 1.09 -0.85 13.05
N SER A 108 1.81 -0.59 11.96
CA SER A 108 3.28 -0.63 11.91
C SER A 108 3.93 0.72 11.59
N LEU A 109 3.15 1.79 11.44
CA LEU A 109 3.64 3.16 11.24
C LEU A 109 2.72 4.15 11.98
N VAL A 110 3.32 5.02 12.78
CA VAL A 110 2.63 6.09 13.50
C VAL A 110 3.15 7.45 13.05
N ILE A 111 2.26 8.32 12.58
CA ILE A 111 2.57 9.69 12.18
C ILE A 111 2.12 10.66 13.27
N LEU A 112 3.03 11.49 13.77
CA LEU A 112 2.73 12.50 14.80
C LEU A 112 2.78 13.91 14.22
N THR A 113 1.82 14.76 14.59
CA THR A 113 1.87 16.21 14.32
C THR A 113 3.01 16.87 15.07
N ALA A 114 4.19 16.94 14.47
CA ALA A 114 5.33 17.60 15.07
C ALA A 114 5.07 19.11 15.23
N LYS A 115 4.39 19.70 14.26
CA LYS A 115 3.84 21.06 14.30
C LYS A 115 2.53 21.08 13.50
N HIS A 116 1.45 21.56 14.12
CA HIS A 116 0.18 21.80 13.44
C HIS A 116 0.07 23.26 12.97
N HIS A 117 -1.06 23.68 12.37
CA HIS A 117 -1.24 25.03 11.80
C HIS A 117 -1.00 26.17 12.80
N ASP A 118 -1.25 25.93 14.08
CA ASP A 118 -0.97 26.88 15.17
C ASP A 118 0.54 27.18 15.32
N GLY A 119 1.41 26.38 14.75
CA GLY A 119 2.86 26.64 14.74
C GLY A 119 3.60 26.16 15.99
N PHE A 120 2.89 25.60 16.99
CA PHE A 120 3.54 25.10 18.20
C PHE A 120 4.33 23.82 17.92
N CYS A 121 5.65 23.86 18.16
CA CYS A 121 6.53 22.72 17.88
C CYS A 121 6.61 21.75 19.08
N LEU A 122 6.36 20.47 18.84
CA LEU A 122 6.42 19.40 19.85
C LEU A 122 7.84 18.92 20.21
N TRP A 123 8.86 19.57 19.65
CA TRP A 123 10.26 19.36 19.98
C TRP A 123 10.93 20.72 20.29
N PRO A 124 12.06 20.75 21.03
CA PRO A 124 12.76 21.99 21.36
C PRO A 124 13.53 22.51 20.13
N SER A 125 12.80 23.02 19.13
CA SER A 125 13.38 23.57 17.90
C SER A 125 14.27 24.77 18.21
N LYS A 126 15.42 24.87 17.53
CA LYS A 126 16.33 26.02 17.68
C LYS A 126 15.83 27.29 16.99
N TYR A 127 14.79 27.18 16.17
CA TYR A 127 14.38 28.22 15.25
C TYR A 127 13.10 28.95 15.66
N THR A 128 12.49 28.58 16.79
CA THR A 128 11.31 29.24 17.37
C THR A 128 11.21 29.00 18.88
N ASP A 129 10.77 30.02 19.61
CA ASP A 129 10.44 29.90 21.03
C ASP A 129 9.02 29.35 21.24
N HIS A 130 8.21 29.23 20.19
CA HIS A 130 6.87 28.66 20.26
C HIS A 130 6.91 27.14 20.15
N SER A 131 7.48 26.52 21.19
CA SER A 131 7.72 25.09 21.26
C SER A 131 7.61 24.58 22.70
N VAL A 132 7.71 23.27 22.87
CA VAL A 132 7.79 22.60 24.18
C VAL A 132 8.89 23.15 25.09
N ALA A 133 9.95 23.75 24.53
CA ALA A 133 11.01 24.38 25.31
C ALA A 133 10.51 25.56 26.18
N SER A 134 9.44 26.22 25.75
CA SER A 134 8.79 27.33 26.45
C SER A 134 7.59 26.91 27.30
N SER A 135 7.31 25.61 27.38
CA SER A 135 6.21 25.04 28.17
C SER A 135 6.69 24.57 29.55
N PRO A 136 5.80 24.49 30.56
CA PRO A 136 6.14 23.92 31.87
C PRO A 136 6.39 22.42 31.81
N TRP A 137 5.93 21.73 30.75
CA TRP A 137 6.06 20.28 30.61
C TRP A 137 7.52 19.83 30.74
N LYS A 138 7.77 18.93 31.69
CA LYS A 138 9.12 18.45 32.07
C LYS A 138 10.12 19.59 32.34
N GLY A 139 9.63 20.73 32.82
CA GLY A 139 10.42 21.93 33.10
C GLY A 139 11.10 22.51 31.85
N GLY A 140 10.40 22.53 30.71
CA GLY A 140 10.90 23.05 29.42
C GLY A 140 11.95 22.15 28.74
N ARG A 141 12.14 20.91 29.23
CA ARG A 141 13.12 19.96 28.67
C ARG A 141 12.47 18.76 27.98
N GLY A 142 11.15 18.79 27.82
CA GLY A 142 10.42 17.74 27.13
C GLY A 142 10.68 17.76 25.62
N ASP A 143 10.56 16.60 24.99
CA ASP A 143 10.64 16.42 23.54
C ASP A 143 9.73 15.24 23.16
N VAL A 144 8.54 15.54 22.65
CA VAL A 144 7.52 14.52 22.35
C VAL A 144 8.01 13.63 21.19
N ILE A 145 8.73 14.21 20.23
CA ILE A 145 9.25 13.49 19.07
C ILE A 145 10.30 12.48 19.52
N ARG A 146 11.20 12.88 20.44
CA ARG A 146 12.18 11.96 21.05
C ARG A 146 11.51 10.82 21.80
N GLU A 147 10.46 11.10 22.56
CA GLU A 147 9.74 10.07 23.33
C GLU A 147 9.04 9.07 22.42
N LEU A 148 8.40 9.54 21.34
CA LEU A 148 7.80 8.67 20.34
C LEU A 148 8.86 7.84 19.60
N ALA A 149 9.92 8.47 19.10
CA ALA A 149 10.99 7.77 18.39
C ALA A 149 11.66 6.71 19.26
N GLY A 150 12.00 7.04 20.51
CA GLY A 150 12.58 6.08 21.45
C GLY A 150 11.63 4.94 21.82
N ALA A 151 10.34 5.22 21.98
CA ALA A 151 9.34 4.17 22.24
C ALA A 151 9.15 3.22 21.04
N ALA A 152 9.14 3.78 19.82
CA ALA A 152 9.04 3.02 18.58
C ALA A 152 10.26 2.12 18.37
N GLU A 153 11.47 2.67 18.56
CA GLU A 153 12.74 1.93 18.51
C GLU A 153 12.76 0.80 19.55
N ALA A 154 12.39 1.09 20.80
CA ALA A 154 12.35 0.09 21.87
C ALA A 154 11.34 -1.03 21.61
N HIS A 155 10.23 -0.73 20.92
CA HIS A 155 9.23 -1.73 20.53
C HIS A 155 9.69 -2.58 19.33
N GLY A 156 10.41 -1.99 18.36
CA GLY A 156 11.00 -2.67 17.20
C GLY A 156 10.02 -3.08 16.09
N GLY A 157 8.71 -2.99 16.31
CA GLY A 157 7.67 -3.34 15.33
C GLY A 157 6.83 -2.18 14.80
N VAL A 158 7.13 -0.94 15.19
CA VAL A 158 6.38 0.27 14.80
C VAL A 158 7.38 1.31 14.32
N ASP A 159 7.21 1.78 13.08
CA ASP A 159 7.98 2.88 12.51
C ASP A 159 7.35 4.24 12.86
N VAL A 160 8.13 5.32 12.70
CA VAL A 160 7.68 6.70 12.93
C VAL A 160 7.58 7.47 11.62
N GLY A 161 6.51 8.24 11.48
CA GLY A 161 6.37 9.32 10.52
C GLY A 161 6.06 10.63 11.24
N LEU A 162 6.18 11.75 10.52
CA LEU A 162 5.96 13.08 11.09
C LEU A 162 5.07 13.91 10.18
N TYR A 163 4.25 14.75 10.77
CA TYR A 163 3.53 15.80 10.08
C TYR A 163 4.15 17.14 10.46
N LEU A 164 4.42 17.97 9.46
CA LEU A 164 4.90 19.33 9.65
C LEU A 164 3.99 20.23 8.82
N SER A 165 3.17 21.04 9.46
CA SER A 165 2.24 21.93 8.74
C SER A 165 3.00 22.97 7.91
N PRO A 166 2.79 23.03 6.58
CA PRO A 166 3.32 24.12 5.77
C PRO A 166 2.70 25.47 6.14
N TRP A 167 1.39 25.50 6.42
CA TRP A 167 0.73 26.69 6.95
C TRP A 167 1.13 26.92 8.42
N ASP A 168 1.55 28.13 8.75
CA ASP A 168 1.92 28.51 10.12
C ASP A 168 1.24 29.82 10.50
N ARG A 169 0.46 29.77 11.59
CA ARG A 169 -0.30 30.91 12.11
C ARG A 169 0.46 31.70 13.17
N HIS A 170 1.61 31.21 13.61
CA HIS A 170 2.42 31.85 14.65
C HIS A 170 3.62 32.59 14.06
N ASP A 171 4.36 31.95 13.15
CA ASP A 171 5.68 32.43 12.75
C ASP A 171 5.60 33.70 11.89
N ARG A 172 6.27 34.76 12.34
CA ARG A 172 6.32 36.07 11.65
C ARG A 172 6.94 36.04 10.25
N ARG A 173 7.66 34.97 9.90
CA ARG A 173 8.21 34.77 8.56
C ARG A 173 7.14 34.28 7.60
N TYR A 174 6.04 33.70 8.07
CA TYR A 174 4.99 33.20 7.19
C TYR A 174 4.43 34.32 6.30
N GLY A 175 4.43 34.09 4.99
CA GLY A 175 4.14 35.09 3.95
C GLY A 175 5.36 35.83 3.41
N LYS A 176 6.55 35.61 3.97
CA LYS A 176 7.85 36.01 3.41
C LYS A 176 8.51 34.76 2.82
N ASN A 177 8.36 34.61 1.50
CA ASN A 177 8.65 33.35 0.82
C ASN A 177 10.04 32.80 1.16
N LEU A 178 11.11 33.56 0.98
CA LEU A 178 12.47 33.05 1.23
C LEU A 178 12.66 32.66 2.70
N GLU A 179 12.39 33.59 3.62
CA GLU A 179 12.69 33.43 5.04
C GLU A 179 11.88 32.29 5.69
N TYR A 180 10.62 32.09 5.27
CA TYR A 180 9.83 30.98 5.80
C TYR A 180 10.23 29.64 5.17
N ASN A 181 10.59 29.59 3.88
CA ASN A 181 11.12 28.37 3.28
C ASN A 181 12.45 27.96 3.95
N GLU A 182 13.36 28.90 4.21
CA GLU A 182 14.60 28.65 4.97
C GLU A 182 14.31 28.12 6.39
N TYR A 183 13.38 28.76 7.10
CA TYR A 183 12.92 28.30 8.42
C TYR A 183 12.38 26.88 8.38
N TYR A 184 11.50 26.60 7.43
CA TYR A 184 10.83 25.32 7.28
C TYR A 184 11.83 24.20 6.95
N MET A 185 12.75 24.46 6.02
CA MET A 185 13.82 23.52 5.68
C MET A 185 14.76 23.28 6.86
N ALA A 186 15.06 24.30 7.66
CA ALA A 186 15.86 24.12 8.87
C ALA A 186 15.15 23.21 9.90
N GLN A 187 13.83 23.32 10.06
CA GLN A 187 13.05 22.42 10.90
C GLN A 187 13.01 20.98 10.36
N LEU A 188 12.85 20.81 9.04
CA LEU A 188 12.97 19.51 8.39
C LEU A 188 14.34 18.87 8.67
N GLN A 189 15.42 19.63 8.61
CA GLN A 189 16.75 19.14 8.94
C GLN A 189 16.84 18.68 10.40
N GLU A 190 16.26 19.41 11.35
CA GLU A 190 16.23 18.96 12.76
C GLU A 190 15.47 17.64 12.93
N LEU A 191 14.28 17.55 12.32
CA LEU A 191 13.40 16.38 12.46
C LEU A 191 14.00 15.13 11.81
N LEU A 192 14.64 15.28 10.65
CA LEU A 192 15.11 14.15 9.85
C LEU A 192 16.55 13.71 10.13
N THR A 193 17.31 14.47 10.93
CA THR A 193 18.69 14.10 11.31
C THR A 193 18.84 13.69 12.76
N LYS A 194 17.92 14.10 13.65
CA LYS A 194 18.08 13.90 15.09
C LYS A 194 17.24 12.75 15.65
N TYR A 195 16.20 12.29 14.96
CA TYR A 195 15.17 11.40 15.54
C TYR A 195 15.14 9.98 14.94
N GLY A 196 16.24 9.56 14.31
CA GLY A 196 16.36 8.23 13.71
C GLY A 196 15.70 8.13 12.33
N ASP A 197 15.29 6.92 11.97
CA ASP A 197 14.64 6.64 10.69
C ASP A 197 13.18 7.12 10.70
N VAL A 198 12.89 8.13 9.88
CA VAL A 198 11.51 8.59 9.62
C VAL A 198 11.03 7.94 8.30
N ARG A 199 9.92 7.22 8.35
CA ARG A 199 9.39 6.46 7.20
C ARG A 199 8.40 7.22 6.34
N GLU A 200 7.78 8.25 6.90
CA GLU A 200 6.88 9.12 6.17
C GLU A 200 6.90 10.55 6.71
N ILE A 201 6.82 11.53 5.82
CA ILE A 201 6.55 12.91 6.21
C ILE A 201 5.34 13.45 5.46
N TRP A 202 4.47 14.13 6.20
CA TRP A 202 3.16 14.57 5.75
C TRP A 202 3.14 16.10 5.61
N PHE A 203 2.94 16.57 4.37
CA PHE A 203 2.84 17.98 4.01
C PHE A 203 1.41 18.34 3.67
N ASP A 204 0.73 19.03 4.58
CA ASP A 204 -0.65 19.47 4.42
C ASP A 204 -0.83 20.55 3.35
N GLY A 205 -1.87 20.45 2.53
CA GLY A 205 -2.31 21.51 1.63
C GLY A 205 -3.28 22.51 2.26
N ALA A 206 -3.84 22.22 3.44
CA ALA A 206 -4.84 23.06 4.09
C ALA A 206 -4.30 24.45 4.45
N LYS A 207 -5.10 25.47 4.13
CA LYS A 207 -4.80 26.86 4.43
C LYS A 207 -6.09 27.67 4.61
N GLY A 208 -6.16 28.44 5.69
CA GLY A 208 -7.30 29.32 5.94
C GLY A 208 -7.44 30.42 4.88
N SER A 209 -8.68 30.82 4.56
CA SER A 209 -8.99 31.82 3.52
C SER A 209 -8.32 33.19 3.71
N ASN A 210 -7.97 33.53 4.95
CA ASN A 210 -7.35 34.81 5.32
C ASN A 210 -5.83 34.69 5.56
N ALA A 211 -5.23 33.53 5.28
CA ALA A 211 -3.80 33.34 5.50
C ALA A 211 -2.98 34.18 4.51
N PRO A 212 -1.84 34.78 4.94
CA PRO A 212 -0.96 35.52 4.05
C PRO A 212 -0.59 34.72 2.79
N ASN A 213 -0.46 35.40 1.65
CA ASN A 213 0.05 34.76 0.44
C ASN A 213 1.44 34.18 0.71
N MET A 214 1.62 32.91 0.37
CA MET A 214 2.84 32.15 0.66
C MET A 214 3.07 31.17 -0.49
N SER A 215 4.28 31.15 -1.02
CA SER A 215 4.72 30.17 -2.02
C SER A 215 5.72 29.22 -1.38
N TYR A 216 5.41 27.93 -1.38
CA TYR A 216 6.28 26.89 -0.81
C TYR A 216 7.21 26.31 -1.87
N ASP A 217 8.49 26.19 -1.55
CA ASP A 217 9.52 25.60 -2.41
C ASP A 217 9.51 24.08 -2.30
N PHE A 218 8.34 23.46 -2.53
CA PHE A 218 8.11 22.03 -2.34
C PHE A 218 9.14 21.15 -3.06
N ALA A 219 9.59 21.54 -4.25
CA ALA A 219 10.61 20.79 -4.99
C ALA A 219 11.93 20.69 -4.20
N ASP A 220 12.37 21.79 -3.61
CA ASP A 220 13.60 21.86 -2.81
C ASP A 220 13.41 21.14 -1.47
N TRP A 221 12.23 21.28 -0.85
CA TRP A 221 11.88 20.56 0.37
C TRP A 221 11.95 19.04 0.14
N PHE A 222 11.30 18.54 -0.92
CA PHE A 222 11.28 17.12 -1.25
C PHE A 222 12.68 16.60 -1.57
N ALA A 223 13.49 17.35 -2.32
CA ALA A 223 14.86 16.97 -2.64
C ALA A 223 15.71 16.82 -1.38
N MET A 224 15.68 17.81 -0.47
CA MET A 224 16.42 17.75 0.79
C MET A 224 15.93 16.60 1.69
N VAL A 225 14.62 16.39 1.79
CA VAL A 225 14.08 15.26 2.58
C VAL A 225 14.59 13.93 2.05
N LYS A 226 14.62 13.73 0.73
CA LYS A 226 15.17 12.50 0.12
C LYS A 226 16.68 12.36 0.31
N GLU A 227 17.42 13.46 0.35
CA GLU A 227 18.85 13.44 0.66
C GLU A 227 19.10 13.00 2.11
N LEU A 228 18.33 13.53 3.06
CA LEU A 228 18.46 13.20 4.48
C LEU A 228 17.95 11.79 4.80
N GLN A 229 16.87 11.36 4.15
CA GLN A 229 16.16 10.11 4.44
C GLN A 229 15.69 9.45 3.13
N SER A 230 16.59 8.75 2.42
CA SER A 230 16.29 8.21 1.08
C SER A 230 15.14 7.20 1.01
N SER A 231 14.80 6.55 2.13
CA SER A 231 13.73 5.55 2.22
C SER A 231 12.35 6.13 2.61
N ILE A 232 12.27 7.42 2.94
CA ILE A 232 11.05 8.09 3.39
C ILE A 232 10.03 8.20 2.26
N ASN A 233 8.74 8.07 2.57
CA ASN A 233 7.68 8.49 1.67
C ASN A 233 7.25 9.92 1.98
N LEU A 234 6.97 10.67 0.91
CA LEU A 234 6.50 12.05 0.97
C LEU A 234 5.01 12.08 0.62
N PHE A 235 4.18 12.37 1.61
CA PHE A 235 2.78 12.70 1.38
C PHE A 235 2.62 14.21 1.16
N SER A 236 1.83 14.55 0.15
CA SER A 236 1.03 15.78 0.12
C SER A 236 -0.25 15.51 -0.65
N ASP A 237 -1.16 16.49 -0.74
CA ASP A 237 -2.34 16.38 -1.60
C ASP A 237 -2.04 15.86 -3.01
N ALA A 238 -0.87 16.24 -3.55
CA ALA A 238 -0.44 15.94 -4.91
C ALA A 238 0.85 15.11 -5.01
N GLY A 239 1.33 14.51 -3.91
CA GLY A 239 2.54 13.69 -3.90
C GLY A 239 3.80 14.35 -3.33
N PRO A 240 5.02 13.90 -3.66
CA PRO A 240 5.38 13.16 -4.87
C PRO A 240 5.39 11.63 -4.74
N ASP A 241 5.28 11.06 -3.53
CA ASP A 241 5.24 9.60 -3.36
C ASP A 241 3.84 9.08 -3.04
N VAL A 242 3.06 9.81 -2.25
CA VAL A 242 1.70 9.42 -1.82
C VAL A 242 0.79 10.63 -1.97
N ARG A 243 -0.43 10.41 -2.48
CA ARG A 243 -1.43 11.48 -2.65
C ARG A 243 -2.57 11.34 -1.65
N TRP A 244 -3.20 12.47 -1.36
CA TRP A 244 -4.51 12.49 -0.71
C TRP A 244 -5.57 11.80 -1.58
N VAL A 245 -6.54 11.13 -0.96
CA VAL A 245 -7.65 10.49 -1.66
C VAL A 245 -8.76 11.48 -2.07
N GLY A 246 -8.67 12.74 -1.65
CA GLY A 246 -9.67 13.76 -1.98
C GLY A 246 -10.82 13.90 -0.96
N ASN A 247 -10.76 13.21 0.19
CA ASN A 247 -11.71 13.44 1.29
C ASN A 247 -11.17 12.89 2.62
N GLU A 248 -11.65 13.46 3.73
CA GLU A 248 -11.35 13.00 5.10
C GLU A 248 -12.37 11.99 5.64
N LYS A 249 -13.20 11.39 4.77
CA LYS A 249 -14.11 10.30 5.17
C LYS A 249 -13.38 8.96 5.18
N GLY A 250 -12.14 8.92 4.69
CA GLY A 250 -11.35 7.72 4.50
C GLY A 250 -11.86 6.85 3.34
N PHE A 251 -12.51 7.44 2.32
CA PHE A 251 -13.17 6.70 1.25
C PHE A 251 -12.47 6.89 -0.10
N ALA A 252 -11.91 5.82 -0.64
CA ALA A 252 -11.52 5.75 -2.04
C ALA A 252 -12.73 5.48 -2.95
N GLY A 253 -12.64 6.00 -4.17
CA GLY A 253 -13.60 5.74 -5.23
C GLY A 253 -13.73 4.24 -5.52
N THR A 254 -14.85 3.84 -6.11
CA THR A 254 -15.01 2.45 -6.57
C THR A 254 -13.95 2.07 -7.60
N THR A 255 -13.43 3.06 -8.34
CA THR A 255 -12.21 3.02 -9.14
C THR A 255 -11.12 3.80 -8.41
N SER A 256 -9.94 3.21 -8.25
CA SER A 256 -8.76 3.87 -7.67
C SER A 256 -7.49 3.34 -8.35
N TRP A 257 -7.00 4.14 -9.30
CA TRP A 257 -5.69 3.93 -9.91
C TRP A 257 -4.60 4.49 -9.02
N SER A 258 -3.55 3.72 -8.80
CA SER A 258 -2.30 4.21 -8.21
C SER A 258 -1.50 5.06 -9.21
N THR A 259 -1.82 4.94 -10.50
CA THR A 259 -1.25 5.77 -11.56
C THR A 259 -1.99 7.11 -11.65
N ILE A 260 -1.27 8.21 -11.84
CA ILE A 260 -1.83 9.55 -12.04
C ILE A 260 -0.88 10.41 -12.87
N ASN A 261 -1.36 11.50 -13.46
CA ASN A 261 -0.48 12.49 -14.09
C ASN A 261 -0.16 13.61 -13.08
N ARG A 262 1.04 13.58 -12.49
CA ARG A 262 1.42 14.56 -11.47
C ARG A 262 1.55 15.98 -12.01
N THR A 263 1.82 16.16 -13.30
CA THR A 263 1.89 17.49 -13.93
C THR A 263 0.53 18.20 -14.01
N ALA A 264 -0.57 17.45 -13.83
CA ALA A 264 -1.91 18.00 -13.75
C ALA A 264 -2.35 18.32 -12.31
N LEU A 265 -1.46 18.11 -11.31
CA LEU A 265 -1.77 18.30 -9.90
C LEU A 265 -1.06 19.52 -9.33
N SER A 266 -1.67 20.10 -8.30
CA SER A 266 -1.08 21.16 -7.48
C SER A 266 -1.57 20.97 -6.05
N ILE A 267 -0.67 21.09 -5.07
CA ILE A 267 -0.98 20.94 -3.64
C ILE A 267 -1.95 22.05 -3.20
N GLY A 268 -2.95 21.71 -2.37
CA GLY A 268 -3.95 22.66 -1.87
C GLY A 268 -4.98 23.13 -2.91
N ASN A 269 -5.17 22.39 -4.01
CA ASN A 269 -6.13 22.75 -5.05
C ASN A 269 -7.39 21.87 -4.98
N ASP A 270 -8.51 22.47 -4.59
CA ASP A 270 -9.78 21.75 -4.44
C ASP A 270 -10.37 21.25 -5.77
N SER A 271 -9.96 21.81 -6.92
CA SER A 271 -10.51 21.43 -8.23
C SER A 271 -10.07 20.05 -8.72
N ILE A 272 -9.06 19.43 -8.09
CA ILE A 272 -8.51 18.13 -8.49
C ILE A 272 -9.02 16.96 -7.64
N VAL A 273 -9.89 17.20 -6.67
CA VAL A 273 -10.38 16.19 -5.70
C VAL A 273 -10.91 14.91 -6.37
N ASP A 274 -11.75 15.04 -7.39
CA ASP A 274 -12.31 13.86 -8.08
C ASP A 274 -11.22 13.05 -8.81
N TYR A 275 -10.22 13.75 -9.36
CA TYR A 275 -9.07 13.12 -10.03
C TYR A 275 -8.13 12.44 -9.03
N LEU A 276 -7.94 13.03 -7.84
CA LEU A 276 -7.22 12.40 -6.72
C LEU A 276 -7.91 11.11 -6.27
N ASN A 277 -9.24 11.14 -6.14
CA ASN A 277 -10.03 10.01 -5.66
C ASN A 277 -9.99 8.79 -6.59
N THR A 278 -9.93 9.04 -7.90
CA THR A 278 -10.04 7.99 -8.93
C THR A 278 -8.70 7.60 -9.54
N GLY A 279 -7.73 8.51 -9.60
CA GLY A 279 -6.49 8.35 -10.37
C GLY A 279 -6.72 8.25 -11.87
N ASP A 280 -5.68 7.91 -12.62
CA ASP A 280 -5.70 7.90 -14.09
C ASP A 280 -5.05 6.63 -14.67
N PRO A 281 -5.76 5.80 -15.44
CA PRO A 281 -5.17 4.63 -16.11
C PRO A 281 -4.08 4.99 -17.14
N ARG A 282 -3.98 6.25 -17.56
CA ARG A 282 -2.94 6.79 -18.45
C ARG A 282 -1.93 7.66 -17.71
N GLY A 283 -2.01 7.72 -16.38
CA GLY A 283 -1.08 8.45 -15.54
C GLY A 283 0.37 7.99 -15.75
N THR A 284 1.28 8.94 -15.70
CA THR A 284 2.73 8.77 -15.92
C THR A 284 3.50 8.51 -14.64
N ASP A 285 2.89 8.78 -13.48
CA ASP A 285 3.51 8.71 -12.16
C ASP A 285 2.79 7.65 -11.30
N TRP A 286 3.55 6.89 -10.52
CA TRP A 286 2.98 6.00 -9.51
C TRP A 286 2.86 6.77 -8.19
N LEU A 287 1.63 7.08 -7.80
CA LEU A 287 1.32 7.95 -6.69
C LEU A 287 0.06 7.44 -5.97
N PRO A 288 0.14 6.33 -5.21
CA PRO A 288 -1.04 5.68 -4.62
C PRO A 288 -1.76 6.61 -3.63
N ALA A 289 -3.06 6.36 -3.46
CA ALA A 289 -3.90 7.16 -2.57
C ALA A 289 -3.79 6.71 -1.11
N GLU A 290 -3.73 7.69 -0.22
CA GLU A 290 -3.92 7.55 1.21
C GLU A 290 -5.28 8.12 1.63
N CYS A 291 -6.00 7.33 2.40
CA CYS A 291 -7.33 7.59 2.90
C CYS A 291 -7.23 7.97 4.38
N ASP A 292 -7.13 9.26 4.66
CA ASP A 292 -7.05 9.81 5.99
C ASP A 292 -8.45 10.04 6.59
N VAL A 293 -8.59 9.72 7.88
CA VAL A 293 -9.83 9.93 8.64
C VAL A 293 -9.57 9.82 10.13
N SER A 294 -10.29 10.61 10.94
CA SER A 294 -10.26 10.47 12.40
C SER A 294 -11.17 9.36 12.93
N ILE A 295 -10.70 8.63 13.94
CA ILE A 295 -11.53 7.73 14.75
C ILE A 295 -12.64 8.50 15.48
N ARG A 296 -12.46 9.80 15.70
CA ARG A 296 -13.45 10.73 16.28
C ARG A 296 -14.03 11.64 15.21
N THR A 297 -14.88 12.60 15.59
CA THR A 297 -15.38 13.61 14.66
C THR A 297 -14.29 14.60 14.28
N GLY A 298 -13.54 15.09 15.27
CA GLY A 298 -12.38 15.97 15.08
C GLY A 298 -11.07 15.21 15.00
N TRP A 299 -10.04 15.87 14.51
CA TRP A 299 -8.66 15.42 14.48
C TRP A 299 -8.03 15.49 15.87
N PHE A 300 -8.22 16.57 16.63
CA PHE A 300 -7.75 16.67 18.00
C PHE A 300 -8.71 16.00 18.99
N TRP A 301 -8.22 15.73 20.19
CA TRP A 301 -9.06 15.13 21.22
C TRP A 301 -9.99 16.16 21.84
N HIS A 302 -11.27 15.84 21.81
CA HIS A 302 -12.33 16.60 22.49
C HIS A 302 -13.05 15.71 23.48
N LYS A 303 -13.25 16.20 24.71
CA LYS A 303 -13.95 15.46 25.78
C LYS A 303 -15.39 15.11 25.42
N SER A 304 -16.04 15.97 24.61
CA SER A 304 -17.42 15.81 24.16
C SER A 304 -17.60 14.72 23.09
N GLN A 305 -16.52 14.26 22.47
CA GLN A 305 -16.57 13.31 21.37
C GLN A 305 -16.36 11.86 21.84
N SER A 306 -16.77 10.92 21.01
CA SER A 306 -16.58 9.48 21.20
C SER A 306 -16.07 8.84 19.90
N PRO A 307 -15.39 7.69 19.96
CA PRO A 307 -14.91 7.04 18.75
C PRO A 307 -16.08 6.48 17.91
N LYS A 308 -15.93 6.58 16.59
CA LYS A 308 -16.78 5.98 15.53
C LYS A 308 -17.05 4.52 15.81
N LYS A 309 -18.29 4.07 15.60
CA LYS A 309 -18.71 2.68 15.89
C LYS A 309 -17.88 1.67 15.08
N LEU A 310 -17.80 0.43 15.56
CA LEU A 310 -17.11 -0.65 14.83
C LEU A 310 -17.65 -0.83 13.41
N SER A 311 -18.98 -0.74 13.22
CA SER A 311 -19.63 -0.80 11.90
C SER A 311 -19.07 0.24 10.93
N ASP A 312 -18.89 1.47 11.41
CA ASP A 312 -18.46 2.62 10.62
C ASP A 312 -16.97 2.47 10.26
N LEU A 313 -16.15 1.98 11.22
CA LEU A 313 -14.73 1.70 10.96
C LEU A 313 -14.53 0.54 9.99
N LEU A 314 -15.36 -0.51 10.04
CA LEU A 314 -15.33 -1.58 9.05
C LEU A 314 -15.77 -1.06 7.68
N GLU A 315 -16.79 -0.21 7.61
CA GLU A 315 -17.18 0.45 6.37
C GLU A 315 -16.04 1.29 5.78
N ILE A 316 -15.34 2.07 6.61
CA ILE A 316 -14.13 2.80 6.20
C ILE A 316 -13.07 1.83 5.68
N TYR A 317 -12.76 0.74 6.39
CA TYR A 317 -11.75 -0.24 5.96
C TYR A 317 -12.08 -0.85 4.58
N TYR A 318 -13.33 -1.23 4.33
CA TYR A 318 -13.75 -1.74 3.01
C TYR A 318 -13.75 -0.67 1.92
N ASN A 319 -13.97 0.60 2.25
CA ASN A 319 -13.95 1.72 1.30
C ASN A 319 -12.55 2.36 1.13
N SER A 320 -11.54 1.94 1.89
CA SER A 320 -10.13 2.38 1.76
C SER A 320 -9.25 1.19 1.35
N VAL A 321 -8.81 0.39 2.33
CA VAL A 321 -7.99 -0.81 2.17
C VAL A 321 -8.60 -1.81 1.20
N GLY A 322 -9.94 -1.92 1.21
CA GLY A 322 -10.69 -2.72 0.26
C GLY A 322 -10.74 -2.17 -1.17
N ARG A 323 -10.18 -1.00 -1.44
CA ARG A 323 -10.25 -0.27 -2.72
C ARG A 323 -8.90 0.32 -3.13
N ASN A 324 -7.80 -0.41 -2.92
CA ASN A 324 -6.46 -0.01 -3.35
C ASN A 324 -5.96 1.31 -2.72
N CYS A 325 -6.43 1.64 -1.51
CA CYS A 325 -5.99 2.80 -0.74
C CYS A 325 -5.35 2.33 0.57
N LEU A 326 -4.35 3.05 1.07
CA LEU A 326 -3.92 2.87 2.46
C LEU A 326 -4.87 3.63 3.39
N LEU A 327 -5.21 3.10 4.55
CA LEU A 327 -5.99 3.80 5.57
C LEU A 327 -5.07 4.45 6.60
N LEU A 328 -5.14 5.78 6.71
CA LEU A 328 -4.52 6.54 7.78
C LEU A 328 -5.59 6.91 8.83
N LEU A 329 -5.60 6.20 9.96
CA LEU A 329 -6.60 6.41 11.01
C LEU A 329 -6.03 7.30 12.13
N ASN A 330 -6.57 8.50 12.29
CA ASN A 330 -6.19 9.38 13.40
C ASN A 330 -6.80 8.96 14.73
N VAL A 331 -5.98 8.96 15.79
CA VAL A 331 -6.33 8.56 17.15
C VAL A 331 -5.73 9.56 18.14
N PRO A 332 -6.43 10.64 18.52
CA PRO A 332 -5.79 11.74 19.23
C PRO A 332 -5.59 11.43 20.73
N PRO A 333 -4.37 11.62 21.27
CA PRO A 333 -4.14 11.63 22.71
C PRO A 333 -4.93 12.75 23.40
N ASN A 334 -5.42 12.49 24.60
CA ASN A 334 -6.17 13.46 25.40
C ASN A 334 -5.25 14.42 26.17
N THR A 335 -5.84 15.32 26.97
CA THR A 335 -5.10 16.32 27.78
C THR A 335 -4.17 15.73 28.84
N THR A 336 -4.31 14.45 29.21
CA THR A 336 -3.34 13.77 30.08
C THR A 336 -2.10 13.28 29.32
N GLY A 337 -2.13 13.28 27.98
CA GLY A 337 -1.07 12.75 27.12
C GLY A 337 -1.22 11.26 26.79
N LEU A 338 -2.43 10.69 26.94
CA LEU A 338 -2.71 9.28 26.68
C LEU A 338 -3.81 9.12 25.62
N ILE A 339 -3.75 8.04 24.83
CA ILE A 339 -4.91 7.62 24.03
C ILE A 339 -6.01 7.16 25.00
N SER A 340 -7.22 7.68 24.83
CA SER A 340 -8.34 7.40 25.74
C SER A 340 -8.73 5.92 25.72
N ASP A 341 -9.12 5.36 26.87
CA ASP A 341 -9.50 3.94 26.97
C ASP A 341 -10.63 3.54 26.02
N SER A 342 -11.56 4.45 25.71
CA SER A 342 -12.61 4.22 24.71
C SER A 342 -12.04 3.93 23.33
N ASP A 343 -10.97 4.62 22.97
CA ASP A 343 -10.37 4.57 21.65
C ASP A 343 -9.47 3.33 21.56
N VAL A 344 -8.70 3.04 22.63
CA VAL A 344 -7.96 1.78 22.79
C VAL A 344 -8.90 0.58 22.65
N ARG A 345 -10.06 0.59 23.32
CA ARG A 345 -11.05 -0.49 23.19
C ARG A 345 -11.58 -0.61 21.76
N ARG A 346 -11.95 0.50 21.12
CA ARG A 346 -12.47 0.50 19.75
C ARG A 346 -11.43 0.01 18.74
N LEU A 347 -10.15 0.33 18.91
CA LEU A 347 -9.06 -0.18 18.07
C LEU A 347 -8.88 -1.70 18.23
N ARG A 348 -8.97 -2.22 19.46
CA ARG A 348 -8.93 -3.67 19.70
C ARG A 348 -10.13 -4.39 19.08
N GLU A 349 -11.32 -3.81 19.18
CA GLU A 349 -12.52 -4.31 18.50
C GLU A 349 -12.32 -4.36 16.98
N LEU A 350 -11.79 -3.28 16.38
CA LEU A 350 -11.48 -3.23 14.95
C LEU A 350 -10.46 -4.29 14.53
N ARG A 351 -9.34 -4.41 15.25
CA ARG A 351 -8.33 -5.45 15.00
C ARG A 351 -8.93 -6.85 15.07
N THR A 352 -9.68 -7.13 16.14
CA THR A 352 -10.37 -8.41 16.32
C THR A 352 -11.32 -8.71 15.17
N ALA A 353 -12.06 -7.70 14.70
CA ALA A 353 -12.95 -7.86 13.56
C ALA A 353 -12.17 -8.18 12.27
N ILE A 354 -11.12 -7.43 11.96
CA ILE A 354 -10.26 -7.68 10.78
C ILE A 354 -9.65 -9.08 10.83
N ASP A 355 -9.10 -9.51 11.98
CA ASP A 355 -8.58 -10.87 12.17
C ASP A 355 -9.66 -11.93 11.95
N THR A 356 -10.82 -11.76 12.58
CA THR A 356 -11.96 -12.68 12.44
C THR A 356 -12.34 -12.87 10.97
N ILE A 357 -12.34 -11.80 10.19
CA ILE A 357 -12.71 -11.83 8.77
C ILE A 357 -11.61 -12.48 7.92
N PHE A 358 -10.35 -12.07 8.11
CA PHE A 358 -9.29 -12.30 7.12
C PHE A 358 -8.23 -13.34 7.50
N THR A 359 -8.16 -13.80 8.76
CA THR A 359 -7.18 -14.82 9.17
C THR A 359 -7.37 -16.14 8.43
N THR A 360 -8.62 -16.54 8.16
CA THR A 360 -8.92 -17.76 7.40
C THR A 360 -9.29 -17.41 5.96
N ASN A 361 -8.49 -17.89 5.00
CA ASN A 361 -8.90 -17.95 3.60
C ASN A 361 -9.62 -19.28 3.33
N LEU A 362 -10.93 -19.22 3.13
CA LEU A 362 -11.77 -20.41 2.86
C LEU A 362 -11.44 -21.09 1.51
N ALA A 363 -10.67 -20.43 0.64
CA ALA A 363 -10.18 -20.98 -0.62
C ALA A 363 -8.82 -21.68 -0.52
N ALA A 364 -8.11 -21.60 0.62
CA ALA A 364 -6.69 -21.99 0.71
C ALA A 364 -6.42 -23.44 0.28
N GLU A 365 -7.31 -24.37 0.63
CA GLU A 365 -7.17 -25.80 0.32
C GLU A 365 -7.94 -26.23 -0.95
N CYS A 366 -8.54 -25.27 -1.67
CA CYS A 366 -9.34 -25.56 -2.84
C CYS A 366 -8.48 -25.55 -4.12
N PRO A 367 -8.65 -26.53 -5.03
CA PRO A 367 -8.01 -26.49 -6.34
C PRO A 367 -8.33 -25.21 -7.13
N ALA A 368 -7.28 -24.59 -7.71
CA ALA A 368 -7.39 -23.46 -8.60
C ALA A 368 -7.24 -23.87 -10.07
N LYS A 369 -8.02 -23.25 -10.96
CA LYS A 369 -7.96 -23.40 -12.41
C LYS A 369 -7.95 -22.02 -13.06
N ALA A 370 -7.44 -21.93 -14.28
CA ALA A 370 -7.48 -20.69 -15.04
C ALA A 370 -7.77 -20.94 -16.52
N SER A 371 -8.14 -19.87 -17.23
CA SER A 371 -8.37 -19.88 -18.68
C SER A 371 -7.17 -20.38 -19.48
N SER A 372 -5.97 -20.02 -19.05
CA SER A 372 -4.68 -20.44 -19.62
C SER A 372 -3.54 -20.15 -18.64
N ILE A 373 -2.35 -20.69 -18.92
CA ILE A 373 -1.16 -20.56 -18.07
C ILE A 373 0.04 -20.20 -18.94
N ARG A 374 0.77 -19.14 -18.58
CA ARG A 374 2.03 -18.79 -19.24
C ARG A 374 3.05 -19.91 -19.09
N GLY A 375 3.57 -20.39 -20.22
CA GLY A 375 4.49 -21.54 -20.29
C GLY A 375 3.90 -22.89 -19.89
N GLY A 376 2.57 -22.99 -19.73
CA GLY A 376 1.90 -24.23 -19.39
C GLY A 376 2.13 -24.71 -17.94
N LYS A 377 1.71 -25.94 -17.66
CA LYS A 377 1.86 -26.54 -16.33
C LYS A 377 3.35 -26.69 -15.98
N GLY A 378 3.75 -26.21 -14.81
CA GLY A 378 5.16 -26.18 -14.39
C GLY A 378 5.94 -24.95 -14.83
N GLY A 379 5.30 -24.00 -15.53
CA GLY A 379 5.92 -22.74 -15.96
C GLY A 379 6.09 -21.67 -14.88
N GLY A 380 5.68 -21.93 -13.64
CA GLY A 380 5.82 -20.98 -12.51
C GLY A 380 4.77 -19.86 -12.44
N PHE A 381 3.83 -19.77 -13.38
CA PHE A 381 2.74 -18.77 -13.42
C PHE A 381 1.35 -19.40 -13.29
N GLY A 382 1.26 -20.53 -12.59
CA GLY A 382 0.03 -21.32 -12.47
C GLY A 382 -1.02 -20.65 -11.59
N PRO A 383 -2.29 -21.11 -11.68
CA PRO A 383 -3.38 -20.61 -10.85
C PRO A 383 -3.18 -20.87 -9.36
N GLU A 384 -2.38 -21.87 -8.97
CA GLU A 384 -2.05 -22.17 -7.58
C GLU A 384 -1.36 -21.02 -6.85
N ASN A 385 -0.63 -20.17 -7.57
CA ASN A 385 0.09 -19.03 -6.99
C ASN A 385 -0.86 -18.02 -6.33
N VAL A 386 -2.13 -17.94 -6.74
CA VAL A 386 -3.09 -16.98 -6.15
C VAL A 386 -3.54 -17.37 -4.74
N LEU A 387 -3.19 -18.58 -4.29
CA LEU A 387 -3.56 -19.11 -2.97
C LEU A 387 -2.36 -19.20 -2.02
N ASP A 388 -1.15 -18.89 -2.48
CA ASP A 388 0.03 -18.89 -1.63
C ASP A 388 0.08 -17.63 -0.72
N LYS A 389 1.20 -17.46 0.00
CA LYS A 389 1.38 -16.35 0.95
C LYS A 389 2.06 -15.11 0.35
N ASP A 390 2.69 -15.23 -0.82
CA ASP A 390 3.38 -14.12 -1.47
C ASP A 390 2.40 -13.41 -2.40
N HIS A 391 2.03 -12.19 -2.05
CA HIS A 391 1.04 -11.42 -2.81
C HIS A 391 1.68 -10.39 -3.75
N LEU A 392 3.01 -10.44 -3.95
CA LEU A 392 3.76 -9.49 -4.77
C LEU A 392 4.52 -10.16 -5.92
N TRP A 393 5.22 -11.27 -5.68
CA TRP A 393 6.16 -11.84 -6.64
C TRP A 393 5.77 -13.20 -7.20
N THR A 394 4.87 -13.92 -6.53
CA THR A 394 4.17 -15.06 -7.09
C THR A 394 2.79 -14.61 -7.57
N TYR A 395 2.42 -15.06 -8.78
CA TYR A 395 1.15 -14.68 -9.39
C TYR A 395 0.79 -15.64 -10.51
N TRP A 396 -0.51 -15.70 -10.79
CA TRP A 396 -0.99 -16.27 -12.04
C TRP A 396 -0.80 -15.28 -13.18
N ALA A 397 -0.32 -15.80 -14.33
CA ALA A 397 -0.34 -15.09 -15.59
C ALA A 397 -0.89 -16.00 -16.71
N PRO A 398 -1.83 -15.52 -17.54
CA PRO A 398 -2.33 -16.31 -18.67
C PRO A 398 -1.29 -16.41 -19.79
N SER A 399 -1.52 -17.35 -20.71
CA SER A 399 -0.66 -17.55 -21.88
C SER A 399 -0.61 -16.33 -22.81
N ASP A 400 0.54 -16.16 -23.47
CA ASP A 400 0.80 -15.05 -24.42
C ASP A 400 0.02 -15.15 -25.72
N ARG A 401 -0.59 -16.31 -25.97
CA ARG A 401 -1.48 -16.52 -27.12
C ARG A 401 -2.78 -15.78 -26.83
N GLU A 402 -2.93 -14.66 -27.53
CA GLU A 402 -4.06 -13.73 -27.51
C GLU A 402 -5.40 -14.45 -27.30
N LEU A 403 -5.92 -14.40 -26.08
CA LEU A 403 -7.34 -14.68 -25.87
C LEU A 403 -8.19 -13.41 -26.00
N GLY A 404 -7.59 -12.24 -26.25
CA GLY A 404 -8.33 -10.97 -26.30
C GLY A 404 -8.93 -10.58 -24.94
N HIS A 405 -9.48 -9.37 -24.87
CA HIS A 405 -10.19 -8.89 -23.68
C HIS A 405 -11.41 -9.77 -23.36
N GLY A 406 -11.69 -10.04 -22.08
CA GLY A 406 -12.89 -10.77 -21.66
C GLY A 406 -12.78 -12.30 -21.54
N HIS A 407 -11.62 -12.88 -21.84
CA HIS A 407 -11.44 -14.34 -21.83
C HIS A 407 -10.56 -14.85 -20.67
N TYR A 408 -9.95 -13.95 -19.90
CA TYR A 408 -9.10 -14.29 -18.77
C TYR A 408 -9.91 -14.55 -17.51
N TRP A 409 -9.71 -15.70 -16.88
CA TRP A 409 -10.36 -16.01 -15.60
C TRP A 409 -9.52 -16.95 -14.75
N ILE A 410 -9.71 -16.84 -13.44
CA ILE A 410 -9.27 -17.80 -12.43
C ILE A 410 -10.49 -18.28 -11.67
N GLU A 411 -10.57 -19.59 -11.43
CA GLU A 411 -11.65 -20.25 -10.71
C GLU A 411 -11.11 -21.13 -9.61
N ILE A 412 -11.63 -20.93 -8.41
CA ILE A 412 -11.44 -21.82 -7.27
C ILE A 412 -12.59 -22.83 -7.27
N THR A 413 -12.27 -24.12 -7.22
CA THR A 413 -13.26 -25.21 -7.12
C THR A 413 -13.04 -25.99 -5.84
N CYS A 414 -13.92 -25.81 -4.87
CA CYS A 414 -13.86 -26.51 -3.59
C CYS A 414 -14.57 -27.88 -3.66
N GLY A 415 -14.13 -28.84 -2.84
CA GLY A 415 -14.72 -30.20 -2.79
C GLY A 415 -16.17 -30.22 -2.31
N GLY A 416 -16.62 -29.16 -1.65
CA GLY A 416 -18.00 -28.92 -1.24
C GLY A 416 -18.35 -27.43 -1.24
N PRO A 417 -19.62 -27.06 -1.02
CA PRO A 417 -20.02 -25.66 -0.97
C PRO A 417 -19.32 -24.93 0.17
N VAL A 418 -18.66 -23.80 -0.15
CA VAL A 418 -18.09 -22.88 0.84
C VAL A 418 -19.04 -21.70 1.03
N LYS A 419 -19.21 -21.25 2.29
CA LYS A 419 -20.04 -20.10 2.64
C LYS A 419 -19.16 -18.88 2.93
N PHE A 420 -19.39 -17.79 2.21
CA PHE A 420 -18.59 -16.57 2.32
C PHE A 420 -19.44 -15.36 1.95
N ASN A 421 -18.99 -14.16 2.31
CA ASN A 421 -19.61 -12.88 1.93
C ASN A 421 -18.58 -11.80 1.60
N VAL A 422 -17.29 -12.16 1.55
CA VAL A 422 -16.20 -11.28 1.14
C VAL A 422 -15.30 -12.02 0.16
N VAL A 423 -14.99 -11.37 -0.96
CA VAL A 423 -14.03 -11.87 -1.95
C VAL A 423 -12.85 -10.91 -2.04
N ARG A 424 -11.63 -11.43 -1.82
CA ARG A 424 -10.37 -10.68 -1.98
C ARG A 424 -9.74 -10.99 -3.32
N VAL A 425 -9.29 -9.95 -4.02
CA VAL A 425 -8.46 -10.05 -5.23
C VAL A 425 -7.28 -9.09 -5.11
N GLN A 426 -6.08 -9.52 -5.50
CA GLN A 426 -4.87 -8.68 -5.52
C GLN A 426 -4.11 -8.84 -6.83
N GLU A 427 -3.48 -7.76 -7.30
CA GLU A 427 -2.54 -7.77 -8.42
C GLU A 427 -1.09 -7.82 -7.93
N ALA A 428 -0.20 -8.36 -8.76
CA ALA A 428 1.25 -8.25 -8.58
C ALA A 428 1.72 -6.82 -8.93
N ILE A 429 1.40 -5.83 -8.09
CA ILE A 429 1.62 -4.41 -8.38
C ILE A 429 3.09 -4.01 -8.53
N GLY A 430 4.04 -4.85 -8.10
CA GLY A 430 5.47 -4.67 -8.42
C GLY A 430 5.76 -4.70 -9.92
N LEU A 431 4.82 -5.22 -10.73
CA LEU A 431 4.85 -5.18 -12.20
C LEU A 431 3.79 -4.26 -12.80
N GLY A 432 3.28 -3.31 -12.00
CA GLY A 432 2.30 -2.30 -12.38
C GLY A 432 0.85 -2.74 -12.19
N GLN A 433 -0.06 -1.75 -12.13
CA GLN A 433 -1.50 -1.95 -12.01
C GLN A 433 -2.14 -2.13 -13.39
N ARG A 434 -2.98 -3.16 -13.57
CA ARG A 434 -3.42 -3.61 -14.90
C ARG A 434 -4.93 -3.70 -15.02
N ILE A 435 -5.62 -4.37 -14.10
CA ILE A 435 -7.04 -4.71 -14.23
C ILE A 435 -7.89 -3.43 -14.21
N LYS A 436 -8.68 -3.23 -15.27
CA LYS A 436 -9.61 -2.10 -15.44
C LYS A 436 -11.05 -2.46 -15.09
N ARG A 437 -11.46 -3.71 -15.36
CA ARG A 437 -12.80 -4.22 -15.09
C ARG A 437 -12.78 -5.73 -14.88
N HIS A 438 -13.55 -6.21 -13.90
CA HIS A 438 -13.69 -7.62 -13.59
C HIS A 438 -15.09 -7.95 -13.06
N GLU A 439 -15.46 -9.22 -13.16
CA GLU A 439 -16.70 -9.78 -12.62
C GLU A 439 -16.41 -11.00 -11.75
N ILE A 440 -17.26 -11.24 -10.75
CA ILE A 440 -17.15 -12.37 -9.84
C ILE A 440 -18.40 -13.23 -9.98
N TYR A 441 -18.18 -14.53 -10.16
CA TYR A 441 -19.22 -15.53 -10.33
C TYR A 441 -19.14 -16.61 -9.26
N VAL A 442 -20.30 -17.11 -8.84
CA VAL A 442 -20.45 -18.29 -7.98
C VAL A 442 -21.35 -19.30 -8.67
N ASP A 443 -20.80 -20.49 -8.93
CA ASP A 443 -21.48 -21.59 -9.63
C ASP A 443 -22.14 -21.24 -10.98
N GLY A 444 -21.75 -20.12 -11.58
CA GLY A 444 -22.26 -19.61 -12.86
C GLY A 444 -23.01 -18.29 -12.73
N ASP A 445 -23.47 -17.92 -11.53
CA ASP A 445 -24.21 -16.69 -11.29
C ASP A 445 -23.26 -15.53 -10.97
N LYS A 446 -23.48 -14.38 -11.61
CA LYS A 446 -22.73 -13.16 -11.29
C LYS A 446 -23.17 -12.61 -9.94
N ILE A 447 -22.23 -12.49 -9.01
CA ILE A 447 -22.50 -12.01 -7.64
C ILE A 447 -21.92 -10.61 -7.36
N ALA A 448 -20.89 -10.20 -8.10
CA ALA A 448 -20.26 -8.89 -7.96
C ALA A 448 -19.54 -8.50 -9.24
N ASN A 449 -19.24 -7.21 -9.37
CA ASN A 449 -18.37 -6.66 -10.41
C ASN A 449 -17.57 -5.49 -9.84
N GLY A 450 -16.50 -5.11 -10.52
CA GLY A 450 -15.69 -3.96 -10.12
C GLY A 450 -14.82 -3.46 -11.25
N THR A 451 -14.20 -2.30 -11.01
CA THR A 451 -13.25 -1.69 -11.94
C THR A 451 -11.82 -2.14 -11.60
N THR A 452 -11.05 -1.29 -10.93
CA THR A 452 -9.65 -1.53 -10.54
C THR A 452 -9.53 -2.57 -9.44
N VAL A 453 -8.40 -3.28 -9.43
CA VAL A 453 -7.99 -4.15 -8.32
C VAL A 453 -6.82 -3.53 -7.55
N GLY A 454 -5.66 -3.34 -8.19
CA GLY A 454 -4.46 -2.82 -7.55
C GLY A 454 -3.90 -3.74 -6.47
N TYR A 455 -3.33 -3.16 -5.41
CA TYR A 455 -2.75 -3.89 -4.28
C TYR A 455 -3.76 -4.81 -3.64
N LYS A 456 -4.99 -4.32 -3.41
CA LYS A 456 -6.08 -5.12 -2.85
C LYS A 456 -7.46 -4.56 -3.18
N ARG A 457 -8.33 -5.48 -3.59
CA ARG A 457 -9.78 -5.27 -3.72
C ARG A 457 -10.53 -6.24 -2.83
N LEU A 458 -11.43 -5.71 -2.01
CA LEU A 458 -12.35 -6.48 -1.18
C LEU A 458 -13.78 -6.24 -1.65
N HIS A 459 -14.46 -7.29 -2.09
CA HIS A 459 -15.88 -7.26 -2.42
C HIS A 459 -16.69 -7.81 -1.27
N ARG A 460 -17.21 -6.92 -0.43
CA ARG A 460 -18.23 -7.27 0.56
C ARG A 460 -19.58 -7.39 -0.16
N LEU A 461 -20.14 -8.61 -0.21
CA LEU A 461 -21.26 -8.94 -1.10
C LEU A 461 -22.59 -8.36 -0.59
N GLU A 462 -23.32 -7.68 -1.47
CA GLU A 462 -24.59 -7.01 -1.15
C GLU A 462 -25.70 -8.00 -0.76
N LYS A 463 -25.71 -9.20 -1.35
CA LYS A 463 -26.68 -10.26 -1.01
C LYS A 463 -26.35 -10.99 0.30
N GLY A 464 -25.33 -10.56 1.03
CA GLY A 464 -24.86 -11.20 2.25
C GLY A 464 -24.11 -12.51 1.96
N VAL A 465 -24.40 -13.54 2.76
CA VAL A 465 -23.70 -14.84 2.69
C VAL A 465 -24.16 -15.62 1.47
N VAL A 466 -23.22 -15.94 0.59
CA VAL A 466 -23.41 -16.83 -0.55
C VAL A 466 -22.77 -18.18 -0.27
N GLY A 467 -23.34 -19.24 -0.83
CA GLY A 467 -22.79 -20.59 -0.77
C GLY A 467 -22.55 -21.12 -2.17
N GLY A 468 -21.37 -21.66 -2.44
CA GLY A 468 -21.09 -22.26 -3.75
C GLY A 468 -19.80 -23.06 -3.79
N ARG A 469 -19.63 -23.85 -4.85
CA ARG A 469 -18.47 -24.73 -5.05
C ARG A 469 -17.42 -24.12 -5.96
N ARG A 470 -17.85 -23.40 -6.99
CA ARG A 470 -16.99 -22.76 -7.98
C ARG A 470 -17.08 -21.26 -7.83
N VAL A 471 -15.97 -20.60 -7.52
CA VAL A 471 -15.90 -19.14 -7.42
C VAL A 471 -14.88 -18.62 -8.41
N ARG A 472 -15.32 -17.77 -9.33
CA ARG A 472 -14.51 -17.32 -10.47
C ARG A 472 -14.39 -15.81 -10.51
N VAL A 473 -13.17 -15.31 -10.67
CA VAL A 473 -12.89 -13.93 -11.09
C VAL A 473 -12.64 -13.95 -12.60
N LYS A 474 -13.40 -13.16 -13.34
CA LYS A 474 -13.26 -12.97 -14.78
C LYS A 474 -12.77 -11.55 -15.06
N VAL A 475 -11.62 -11.41 -15.71
CA VAL A 475 -11.06 -10.11 -16.09
C VAL A 475 -11.61 -9.71 -17.46
N LEU A 476 -12.35 -8.60 -17.49
CA LEU A 476 -12.99 -8.09 -18.70
C LEU A 476 -12.09 -7.13 -19.46
N GLU A 477 -11.42 -6.23 -18.74
CA GLU A 477 -10.50 -5.24 -19.32
C GLU A 477 -9.25 -5.08 -18.48
N SER A 478 -8.10 -4.84 -19.12
CA SER A 478 -6.80 -4.68 -18.48
C SER A 478 -5.84 -3.85 -19.36
N ARG A 479 -4.92 -3.09 -18.75
CA ARG A 479 -3.84 -2.31 -19.44
C ARG A 479 -2.76 -3.19 -20.07
N GLY A 480 -2.77 -4.49 -19.77
CA GLY A 480 -1.88 -5.51 -20.32
C GLY A 480 -2.35 -6.90 -19.91
N VAL A 481 -1.49 -7.91 -20.04
CA VAL A 481 -1.77 -9.26 -19.52
C VAL A 481 -2.05 -9.17 -18.02
N PRO A 482 -3.24 -9.58 -17.53
CA PRO A 482 -3.59 -9.44 -16.12
C PRO A 482 -2.73 -10.38 -15.25
N LEU A 483 -2.31 -9.89 -14.09
CA LEU A 483 -1.56 -10.65 -13.09
C LEU A 483 -2.35 -10.64 -11.80
N VAL A 484 -2.72 -11.81 -11.30
CA VAL A 484 -3.41 -11.95 -10.02
C VAL A 484 -2.48 -12.67 -9.07
N SER A 485 -2.12 -12.02 -7.98
CA SER A 485 -1.22 -12.56 -6.95
C SER A 485 -1.96 -13.15 -5.76
N SER A 486 -3.25 -12.84 -5.61
CA SER A 486 -4.04 -13.35 -4.50
C SER A 486 -5.53 -13.43 -4.81
N PHE A 487 -6.15 -14.55 -4.44
CA PHE A 487 -7.60 -14.75 -4.43
C PHE A 487 -8.01 -15.35 -3.09
N GLY A 488 -8.80 -14.61 -2.30
CA GLY A 488 -9.34 -15.08 -1.03
C GLY A 488 -10.87 -15.14 -0.99
N LEU A 489 -11.41 -16.12 -0.28
CA LEU A 489 -12.81 -16.19 0.14
C LEU A 489 -12.87 -16.06 1.66
N HIS A 490 -13.64 -15.11 2.15
CA HIS A 490 -13.67 -14.74 3.57
C HIS A 490 -15.11 -14.59 4.09
N TYR A 491 -15.28 -14.82 5.38
CA TYR A 491 -16.56 -14.69 6.07
C TYR A 491 -16.50 -13.55 7.07
N ASP A 492 -17.32 -12.54 6.84
CA ASP A 492 -17.52 -11.39 7.70
C ASP A 492 -18.81 -11.57 8.54
N PRO A 493 -18.68 -11.92 9.83
CA PRO A 493 -19.84 -12.09 10.70
C PRO A 493 -20.48 -10.75 11.13
N TYR A 494 -19.83 -9.62 10.87
CA TYR A 494 -20.31 -8.28 11.25
C TYR A 494 -21.22 -7.67 10.17
N TRP A 495 -21.19 -8.21 8.95
CA TRP A 495 -22.00 -7.76 7.82
C TRP A 495 -23.42 -8.34 7.85
N HIS A 496 -24.44 -7.48 7.97
CA HIS A 496 -25.86 -7.86 8.11
C HIS A 496 -26.15 -8.87 9.22
N SER A 497 -25.40 -8.82 10.32
CA SER A 497 -25.75 -9.63 11.49
C SER A 497 -27.11 -9.14 12.00
N LYS A 498 -28.05 -10.05 12.25
CA LYS A 498 -29.33 -9.76 12.93
C LYS A 498 -29.15 -9.37 14.42
N TRP A 499 -27.92 -8.99 14.81
CA TRP A 499 -27.47 -8.78 16.18
C TRP A 499 -26.63 -7.49 16.31
N GLN A 500 -26.97 -6.48 15.51
CA GLN A 500 -26.71 -5.06 15.85
C GLN A 500 -27.96 -4.49 16.51
#